data_AF-A0A1G7AX56-F1
#
_entry.id   AF-A0A1G7AX56-F1
#
_cell.length_a   1.000
_cell.length_b   1.000
_cell.length_c   1.000
_cell.angle_alpha   90.00
_cell.angle_beta   90.00
_cell.angle_gamma   90.00
#
_symmetry.space_group_name_H-M   'P 1'
#
loop_
_entity.id
_entity.type
_entity.pdbx_description
1 polymer ?
#
loop_
_entity_poly.entity_id
_entity_poly.type
_entity_poly.pdbx_seq_one_letter_code
_entity_poly.pdbx_strand_id
1 'polypeptide(L)'
;MRLRSLPPWLVLAPGLAFAQADIGKAWFNAGYFSHHFDRDKGLADGNPGLGIEWPLDETYSLTAGLFRNSDRERSHARITSGYTSFPWSSMA
;
A
#
# COMPACT_ATOMS: atom_id res chain seq x y z
N MET A 1 -24.02 44.90 -18.93
CA MET A 1 -22.96 43.88 -18.82
C MET A 1 -23.56 42.64 -18.17
N ARG A 2 -23.69 41.51 -18.89
CA ARG A 2 -24.17 40.24 -18.31
C ARG A 2 -22.97 39.49 -17.74
N LEU A 3 -22.92 39.35 -16.41
CA LEU A 3 -21.97 38.49 -15.72
C LEU A 3 -22.30 37.04 -16.13
N ARG A 4 -21.43 36.39 -16.89
CA ARG A 4 -21.57 34.97 -17.21
C ARG A 4 -21.28 34.19 -15.93
N SER A 5 -22.29 33.51 -15.41
CA SER A 5 -22.18 32.58 -14.30
C SER A 5 -21.19 31.47 -14.66
N LEU A 6 -20.04 31.45 -13.97
CA LEU A 6 -19.15 30.30 -13.98
C LEU A 6 -19.90 29.11 -13.37
N PRO A 7 -19.83 27.92 -13.98
CA PRO A 7 -20.66 26.83 -13.52
C PRO A 7 -20.09 26.24 -12.20
N PRO A 8 -20.96 25.84 -11.26
CA PRO A 8 -20.60 25.59 -9.86
C PRO A 8 -19.71 24.34 -9.62
N TRP A 9 -19.43 23.55 -10.66
CA TRP A 9 -18.66 22.31 -10.54
C TRP A 9 -17.14 22.52 -10.44
N LEU A 10 -16.63 23.74 -10.69
CA LEU A 10 -15.22 24.07 -10.48
C LEU A 10 -14.81 24.15 -8.99
N VAL A 11 -15.78 24.21 -8.06
CA VAL A 11 -15.52 24.27 -6.60
C VAL A 11 -15.30 22.88 -5.99
N LEU A 12 -15.58 21.80 -6.73
CA LEU A 12 -15.47 20.40 -6.25
C LEU A 12 -14.31 19.63 -6.86
N ALA A 13 -13.33 20.28 -7.48
CA ALA A 13 -12.06 19.62 -7.75
C ALA A 13 -11.29 19.60 -6.41
N PRO A 14 -11.25 18.48 -5.65
CA PRO A 14 -10.29 18.37 -4.57
C PRO A 14 -8.93 18.68 -5.18
N GLY A 15 -8.23 19.67 -4.61
CA GLY A 15 -6.94 20.09 -5.10
C GLY A 15 -6.10 18.86 -5.38
N LEU A 16 -5.62 18.71 -6.62
CA LEU A 16 -4.69 17.66 -6.99
C LEU A 16 -3.39 17.94 -6.22
N ALA A 17 -3.33 17.47 -4.98
CA ALA A 17 -2.13 17.43 -4.19
C ALA A 17 -1.25 16.35 -4.79
N PHE A 18 -0.31 16.75 -5.64
CA PHE A 18 0.78 15.89 -6.04
C PHE A 18 1.74 15.80 -4.86
N ALA A 19 1.59 14.76 -4.04
CA ALA A 19 2.59 14.44 -3.05
C ALA A 19 3.91 14.13 -3.77
N GLN A 20 4.98 14.85 -3.44
CA GLN A 20 6.29 14.54 -3.97
C GLN A 20 6.72 13.19 -3.40
N ALA A 21 6.79 12.19 -4.28
CA ALA A 21 7.19 10.85 -3.92
C ALA A 21 8.72 10.83 -3.70
N ASP A 22 9.17 10.79 -2.44
CA ASP A 22 10.55 10.48 -2.06
C ASP A 22 10.87 8.99 -2.21
N ILE A 23 11.36 8.61 -3.39
CA ILE A 23 11.68 7.22 -3.75
C ILE A 23 12.81 6.65 -2.89
N GLY A 24 13.64 7.52 -2.28
CA GLY A 24 14.70 7.08 -1.37
C GLY A 24 14.18 6.38 -0.11
N LYS A 25 12.89 6.53 0.21
CA LYS A 25 12.24 5.87 1.35
C LYS A 25 11.63 4.52 1.02
N ALA A 26 11.61 4.10 -0.25
CA ALA A 26 11.03 2.82 -0.63
C ALA A 26 11.98 1.64 -0.30
N TRP A 27 11.42 0.48 0.05
CA TRP A 27 12.18 -0.75 0.25
C TRP A 27 11.53 -1.96 -0.42
N PHE A 28 12.34 -3.01 -0.60
CA PHE A 28 11.86 -4.30 -1.11
C PHE A 28 11.20 -5.11 0.01
N ASN A 29 10.09 -5.75 -0.33
CA ASN A 29 9.34 -6.65 0.54
C ASN A 29 9.32 -8.06 -0.08
N ALA A 30 9.72 -9.07 0.69
CA ALA A 30 9.85 -10.46 0.23
C ALA A 30 8.59 -11.33 0.48
N GLY A 31 7.52 -10.74 1.04
CA GLY A 31 6.28 -11.44 1.34
C GLY A 31 5.71 -11.12 2.71
N TYR A 32 4.61 -11.79 3.03
CA TYR A 32 3.85 -11.62 4.27
C TYR A 32 3.57 -12.95 4.95
N PHE A 33 3.06 -12.86 6.17
CA PHE A 33 2.53 -13.99 6.92
C PHE A 33 1.05 -13.75 7.23
N SER A 34 0.24 -14.78 7.04
CA SER A 34 -1.18 -14.80 7.36
C SER A 34 -1.44 -15.81 8.47
N HIS A 35 -2.37 -15.51 9.37
CA HIS A 35 -2.85 -16.47 10.37
C HIS A 35 -4.31 -16.82 10.05
N HIS A 36 -4.60 -18.11 9.84
CA HIS A 36 -5.96 -18.59 9.60
C HIS A 36 -6.55 -19.19 10.88
N PHE A 37 -7.80 -18.84 11.21
CA PHE A 37 -8.47 -19.45 12.37
C PHE A 37 -8.99 -20.86 12.05
N ASP A 38 -9.38 -21.08 10.80
CA ASP A 38 -9.83 -22.36 10.28
C ASP A 38 -8.66 -23.10 9.62
N ARG A 39 -8.07 -24.04 10.37
CA ARG A 39 -6.80 -24.69 10.01
C ARG A 39 -6.99 -25.92 9.11
N ASP A 40 -8.19 -26.48 9.07
CA ASP A 40 -8.47 -27.74 8.37
C ASP A 40 -8.49 -27.58 6.84
N LYS A 41 -8.47 -26.33 6.35
CA LYS A 41 -8.47 -25.99 4.92
C LYS A 41 -7.12 -26.15 4.21
N GLY A 42 -6.02 -26.42 4.92
CA GLY A 42 -4.70 -26.60 4.30
C GLY A 42 -4.07 -25.32 3.71
N LEU A 43 -4.55 -24.15 4.15
CA LEU A 43 -4.07 -22.84 3.71
C LEU A 43 -2.63 -22.58 4.16
N ALA A 44 -1.81 -22.02 3.27
CA ALA A 44 -0.43 -21.64 3.58
C ALA A 44 -0.38 -20.31 4.35
N ASP A 45 0.34 -20.27 5.46
CA ASP A 45 0.53 -19.03 6.22
C ASP A 45 1.58 -18.11 5.59
N GLY A 46 2.56 -18.69 4.89
CA GLY A 46 3.57 -17.90 4.17
C GLY A 46 3.05 -17.42 2.83
N ASN A 47 3.17 -16.12 2.58
CA ASN A 47 2.79 -15.46 1.34
C ASN A 47 4.02 -14.85 0.66
N PRO A 48 4.96 -15.68 0.13
CA PRO A 48 6.20 -15.18 -0.45
C PRO A 48 5.94 -14.42 -1.74
N GLY A 49 6.79 -13.44 -2.03
CA GLY A 49 6.68 -12.64 -3.24
C GLY A 49 7.75 -11.58 -3.36
N LEU A 50 7.53 -10.64 -4.27
CA LEU A 50 8.36 -9.46 -4.43
C LEU A 50 7.45 -8.25 -4.53
N GLY A 51 7.65 -7.31 -3.61
CA GLY A 51 6.97 -6.02 -3.59
C GLY A 51 7.90 -4.86 -3.32
N ILE A 52 7.38 -3.68 -3.60
CA ILE A 52 7.95 -2.41 -3.17
C ILE A 52 6.99 -1.82 -2.15
N GLU A 53 7.54 -1.50 -0.98
CA GLU A 53 6.83 -0.84 0.09
C GLU A 53 7.29 0.60 0.22
N TRP A 54 6.32 1.49 0.44
CA TRP A 54 6.50 2.92 0.44
C TRP A 54 5.84 3.52 1.69
N PRO A 55 6.58 4.23 2.57
CA PRO A 55 6.00 4.89 3.72
C PRO A 55 5.22 6.14 3.30
N LEU A 56 3.95 6.22 3.71
CA LEU A 56 3.10 7.39 3.52
C LEU A 56 3.31 8.41 4.64
N ASP A 57 3.42 7.90 5.88
CA ASP A 57 3.78 8.64 7.08
C ASP A 57 4.43 7.68 8.11
N GLU A 58 4.56 8.10 9.36
CA GLU A 58 5.17 7.31 10.45
C GLU A 58 4.34 6.07 10.83
N THR A 59 3.07 6.02 10.44
CA THR A 59 2.09 4.98 10.79
C THR A 59 1.75 4.07 9.62
N TYR A 60 1.63 4.62 8.41
CA TYR A 60 1.12 3.92 7.25
C TYR A 60 2.16 3.72 6.16
N SER A 61 2.11 2.55 5.53
CA SER A 61 2.83 2.25 4.30
C SER A 61 1.90 1.68 3.24
N LEU A 62 2.27 1.87 1.98
CA LEU A 62 1.65 1.25 0.82
C LEU A 62 2.61 0.24 0.22
N THR A 63 2.17 -1.00 0.06
CA THR A 63 2.92 -2.00 -0.70
C THR A 63 2.21 -2.37 -1.99
N ALA A 64 2.98 -2.51 -3.06
CA ALA A 64 2.53 -3.09 -4.32
C ALA A 64 3.51 -4.18 -4.77
N GLY A 65 3.00 -5.31 -5.24
CA GLY A 65 3.86 -6.40 -5.67
C GLY A 65 3.14 -7.64 -6.18
N LEU A 66 3.93 -8.67 -6.39
CA LEU A 66 3.52 -9.99 -6.85
C LEU A 66 3.78 -10.99 -5.73
N PHE A 67 2.73 -11.66 -5.26
CA PHE A 67 2.82 -12.56 -4.12
C PHE A 67 2.10 -13.88 -4.40
N ARG A 68 2.46 -14.93 -3.66
CA ARG A 68 1.66 -16.14 -3.58
C ARG A 68 0.65 -16.02 -2.44
N ASN A 69 -0.62 -16.22 -2.72
CA ASN A 69 -1.68 -16.21 -1.70
C ASN A 69 -1.67 -17.53 -0.90
N SER A 70 -2.55 -17.65 0.08
CA SER A 70 -2.64 -18.83 0.95
C SER A 70 -3.07 -20.10 0.21
N ASP A 71 -3.74 -19.96 -0.94
CA ASP A 71 -4.05 -21.03 -1.89
C ASP A 71 -2.85 -21.41 -2.76
N ARG A 72 -1.68 -20.82 -2.52
CA ARG A 72 -0.41 -21.04 -3.23
C ARG A 72 -0.40 -20.54 -4.67
N GLU A 73 -1.42 -19.76 -5.05
CA GLU A 73 -1.58 -19.14 -6.36
C GLU A 73 -0.95 -17.74 -6.42
N ARG A 74 -0.56 -17.29 -7.62
CA ARG A 74 0.03 -15.97 -7.81
C ARG A 74 -1.05 -14.90 -7.86
N SER A 75 -0.86 -13.81 -7.12
CA SER A 75 -1.76 -12.66 -7.07
C SER A 75 -0.99 -11.35 -7.22
N HIS A 76 -1.62 -10.37 -7.88
CA HIS A 76 -1.19 -8.98 -7.83
C HIS A 76 -1.80 -8.36 -6.56
N ALA A 77 -0.96 -7.89 -5.64
CA ALA A 77 -1.45 -7.31 -4.40
C ALA A 77 -1.10 -5.83 -4.32
N ARG A 78 -2.09 -5.04 -3.88
CA ARG A 78 -1.91 -3.69 -3.38
C ARG A 78 -2.43 -3.68 -1.95
N ILE A 79 -1.54 -3.48 -0.99
CA ILE A 79 -1.83 -3.60 0.43
C ILE A 79 -1.50 -2.26 1.08
N THR A 80 -2.48 -1.67 1.77
CA THR A 80 -2.22 -0.61 2.73
C THR A 80 -2.02 -1.28 4.08
N SER A 81 -0.81 -1.14 4.65
CA SER A 81 -0.50 -1.68 5.98
C SER A 81 -0.50 -0.55 7.00
N GLY A 82 -1.05 -0.82 8.18
CA GLY A 82 -1.08 0.12 9.30
C GLY A 82 -0.46 -0.50 10.53
N TYR A 83 0.87 -0.48 10.61
CA TYR A 83 1.70 -0.69 11.81
C TYR A 83 3.07 -0.06 11.47
N THR A 84 3.65 0.68 12.44
CA THR A 84 4.91 1.44 12.33
C THR A 84 5.85 0.88 11.27
N SER A 85 6.12 1.69 10.24
CA SER A 85 7.29 1.46 9.42
C SER A 85 8.48 1.48 10.38
N PHE A 86 9.18 0.36 10.53
CA PHE A 86 10.50 0.37 11.14
C PHE A 86 11.45 0.75 10.01
N PRO A 87 11.79 2.04 9.80
CA PRO A 87 12.88 2.31 8.88
C PRO A 87 14.11 1.62 9.44
N TRP A 88 14.92 1.01 8.57
CA TRP A 88 16.18 0.35 8.95
C TRP A 88 17.09 1.24 9.81
N SER A 89 16.95 2.57 9.70
CA SER A 89 17.60 3.56 10.57
C SER A 89 17.26 3.44 12.06
N SER A 90 16.22 2.67 12.43
CA SER A 90 15.80 2.42 13.81
C SER A 90 16.26 1.06 14.33
N MET A 91 16.91 0.26 13.47
CA MET A 91 17.42 -1.09 13.79
C MET A 91 18.96 -1.14 13.89
N ALA A 92 19.63 0.01 13.75
CA ALA A 92 21.09 0.17 13.84
C ALA A 92 21.49 0.85 15.15
#